data_AF-A0A937R643-F1
#
_entry.id   AF-A0A937R643-F1
#
_cell.length_a   1.000
_cell.length_b   1.000
_cell.length_c   1.000
_cell.angle_alpha   90.00
_cell.angle_beta   90.00
_cell.angle_gamma   90.00
#
_symmetry.space_group_name_H-M   'P 1'
#
loop_
_entity.id
_entity.type
_entity.pdbx_description
1 polymer ?
#
loop_
_entity_poly.entity_id
_entity_poly.type
_entity_poly.pdbx_seq_one_letter_code
_entity_poly.pdbx_strand_id
1 'polypeptide(L)' 'MPDLHCRLMECFAAVFPGLGEAEIPRASFTSVAKWDSLATITLIGVLEEEFGVSVPPDDLELLVSFELILDYLRSKTSAA' A
#
# COMPACT_ATOMS: atom_id res chain seq x y z
N MET A 1 1.55 -4.78 -19.31
CA MET A 1 2.35 -4.58 -18.07
C MET A 1 1.35 -4.59 -16.95
N PRO A 2 1.50 -5.43 -15.91
CA PRO A 2 0.50 -5.47 -14.84
C PRO A 2 0.34 -4.07 -14.26
N ASP A 3 -0.89 -3.58 -14.24
CA ASP A 3 -1.22 -2.26 -13.76
C ASP A 3 -0.75 -2.13 -12.31
N LEU A 4 -0.01 -1.05 -11.98
CA LEU A 4 0.47 -0.74 -10.63
C LEU A 4 -0.64 -0.93 -9.58
N HIS A 5 -1.86 -0.57 -9.97
CA HIS A 5 -3.08 -0.74 -9.20
C HIS A 5 -3.37 -2.20 -8.83
N CYS A 6 -3.34 -3.13 -9.79
CA CYS A 6 -3.59 -4.56 -9.54
C CYS A 6 -2.57 -5.15 -8.57
N ARG A 7 -1.29 -4.83 -8.76
CA ARG A 7 -0.23 -5.30 -7.86
C ARG A 7 -0.41 -4.75 -6.44
N LEU A 8 -0.76 -3.46 -6.33
CA LEU A 8 -1.04 -2.85 -5.04
C LEU A 8 -2.24 -3.52 -4.35
N MET A 9 -3.28 -3.87 -5.11
CA MET A 9 -4.42 -4.62 -4.58
C MET A 9 -3.99 -5.98 -4.02
N GLU A 10 -3.09 -6.70 -4.70
CA GLU A 10 -2.56 -7.98 -4.22
C GLU A 10 -1.77 -7.82 -2.90
N CYS A 11 -0.94 -6.77 -2.78
CA CYS A 11 -0.23 -6.47 -1.54
C CYS A 11 -1.22 -6.22 -0.38
N PHE A 12 -2.27 -5.44 -0.64
CA PHE A 12 -3.31 -5.19 0.36
C PHE A 12 -4.07 -6.46 0.74
N ALA A 13 -4.42 -7.32 -0.23
CA ALA A 13 -5.07 -8.59 0.03
C ALA A 13 -4.19 -9.55 0.86
N ALA A 14 -2.87 -9.51 0.66
CA ALA A 14 -1.91 -10.31 1.43
C ALA A 14 -1.82 -9.86 2.90
N VAL A 15 -1.80 -8.54 3.15
CA VAL A 15 -1.70 -7.98 4.52
C VAL A 15 -3.06 -7.96 5.22
N PHE A 16 -4.13 -7.71 4.47
CA PHE A 16 -5.50 -7.60 4.95
C PHE A 16 -6.41 -8.63 4.28
N PRO A 17 -6.28 -9.92 4.61
CA PRO A 17 -7.08 -10.98 3.99
C PRO A 17 -8.59 -10.90 4.26
N GLY A 18 -9.02 -9.95 5.09
CA GLY A 18 -10.43 -9.68 5.38
C GLY A 18 -11.05 -8.55 4.55
N LEU A 19 -10.28 -7.84 3.70
CA LEU A 19 -10.80 -6.81 2.81
C LEU A 19 -11.20 -7.41 1.47
N GLY A 20 -12.41 -7.11 1.01
CA GLY A 20 -12.82 -7.46 -0.35
C GLY A 20 -12.11 -6.62 -1.40
N GLU A 21 -11.99 -7.14 -2.63
CA GLU A 21 -11.36 -6.44 -3.76
C GLU A 21 -11.97 -5.06 -4.04
N ALA A 22 -13.28 -4.89 -3.77
CA ALA A 22 -13.96 -3.60 -3.92
C ALA A 22 -13.70 -2.62 -2.74
N GLU A 23 -13.29 -3.13 -1.59
CA GLU A 23 -12.99 -2.35 -0.39
C GLU A 23 -11.54 -1.89 -0.37
N ILE A 24 -10.62 -2.68 -0.92
CA ILE A 24 -9.19 -2.38 -0.98
C ILE A 24 -8.88 -0.99 -1.54
N PRO A 25 -9.46 -0.55 -2.69
CA PRO A 25 -9.18 0.78 -3.22
C PRO A 25 -9.66 1.93 -2.31
N ARG A 26 -10.60 1.64 -1.40
CA ARG A 26 -11.15 2.59 -0.43
C ARG A 26 -10.52 2.42 0.96
N ALA A 27 -9.58 1.49 1.10
CA ALA A 27 -8.93 1.21 2.35
C ALA A 27 -8.11 2.43 2.80
N SER A 28 -8.34 2.83 4.04
CA SER A 28 -7.56 3.82 4.75
C SER A 28 -7.29 3.35 6.17
N PHE A 29 -6.28 3.93 6.80
CA PHE A 29 -5.94 3.70 8.19
C PHE A 29 -7.15 3.88 9.13
N THR A 30 -8.05 4.82 8.79
CA THR A 30 -9.28 5.06 9.56
C THR A 30 -10.45 4.15 9.19
N SER A 31 -10.53 3.68 7.95
CA SER A 31 -11.62 2.82 7.50
C SER A 31 -11.37 1.33 7.78
N VAL A 32 -10.10 0.92 7.89
CA VAL A 32 -9.71 -0.48 8.10
C VAL A 32 -9.33 -0.65 9.57
N ALA A 33 -10.20 -1.27 10.36
CA ALA A 33 -9.97 -1.46 11.79
C ALA A 33 -8.70 -2.29 12.12
N LYS A 34 -8.25 -3.15 11.20
CA LYS A 34 -7.01 -3.93 11.33
C LYS A 34 -5.77 -3.19 10.85
N TRP A 35 -5.91 -1.98 10.34
CA TRP A 35 -4.79 -1.18 9.90
C TRP A 35 -4.25 -0.38 11.10
N ASP A 36 -3.38 -1.04 11.86
CA ASP A 36 -2.62 -0.47 12.95
C ASP A 36 -1.15 -0.22 12.53
N SER A 37 -0.32 0.25 13.47
CA SER A 37 1.09 0.53 13.20
C SER A 37 1.87 -0.69 12.69
N LEU A 38 1.58 -1.91 13.19
CA LEU A 38 2.25 -3.12 12.72
C LEU A 38 1.83 -3.48 11.29
N ALA A 39 0.54 -3.33 10.98
CA ALA A 39 0.02 -3.53 9.64
C ALA A 39 0.63 -2.54 8.64
N THR A 40 0.82 -1.28 9.04
CA THR A 40 1.56 -0.30 8.21
C THR A 40 2.97 -0.76 7.93
N ILE A 41 3.77 -1.13 8.95
CA ILE A 41 5.15 -1.60 8.74
C ILE A 41 5.20 -2.85 7.86
N THR A 42 4.28 -3.79 8.06
CA THR A 42 4.18 -5.02 7.26
C THR A 42 3.84 -4.71 5.81
N LEU A 43 2.84 -3.85 5.58
CA LEU A 43 2.45 -3.41 4.25
C LEU A 43 3.62 -2.76 3.53
N ILE A 44 4.33 -1.86 4.19
CA ILE A 44 5.48 -1.17 3.61
C ILE A 44 6.58 -2.16 3.22
N GLY A 45 6.91 -3.12 4.07
CA GLY A 45 7.88 -4.18 3.72
C GLY A 45 7.47 -4.93 2.45
N VAL A 46 6.20 -5.35 2.36
CA VAL A 46 5.68 -6.02 1.15
C VAL A 46 5.76 -5.10 -0.07
N LEU A 47 5.46 -3.81 0.06
CA LEU A 47 5.55 -2.85 -1.05
C LEU A 47 7.01 -2.62 -1.50
N GLU A 48 7.94 -2.51 -0.56
CA GLU A 48 9.37 -2.37 -0.86
C GLU A 48 9.89 -3.61 -1.60
N GLU A 49 9.53 -4.81 -1.16
CA GLU A 49 9.90 -6.08 -1.80
C GLU A 49 9.25 -6.23 -3.19
N GLU A 50 7.96 -5.94 -3.31
CA GLU A 50 7.22 -6.10 -4.56
C GLU A 50 7.62 -5.07 -5.61
N PHE A 51 7.70 -3.79 -5.24
CA PHE A 51 7.96 -2.71 -6.19
C PHE A 51 9.44 -2.34 -6.30
N GLY A 52 10.31 -2.88 -5.44
CA GLY A 52 11.73 -2.52 -5.39
C GLY A 52 11.95 -1.06 -4.97
N VAL A 53 11.02 -0.50 -4.20
CA VAL A 53 11.10 0.87 -3.68
C VAL A 53 11.69 0.88 -2.27
N SER A 54 12.14 2.04 -1.80
CA SER A 54 12.45 2.23 -0.38
C SER A 54 11.64 3.40 0.17
N VAL A 55 10.90 3.13 1.24
CA VAL A 55 10.04 4.09 1.91
C VAL A 55 10.72 4.54 3.21
N PRO A 56 11.11 5.82 3.32
CA PRO A 56 11.69 6.33 4.56
C PRO A 56 10.63 6.41 5.67
N PRO A 57 11.04 6.33 6.94
CA PRO A 57 10.12 6.39 8.07
C PRO A 57 9.28 7.68 8.13
N ASP A 58 9.83 8.81 7.65
CA ASP A 58 9.13 10.09 7.51
C ASP A 58 7.95 10.03 6.52
N ASP A 59 7.99 9.14 5.52
CA ASP A 59 6.89 9.02 4.54
C ASP A 59 5.78 8.08 5.05
N LEU A 60 6.01 7.30 6.11
CA LEU A 60 5.04 6.31 6.62
C LEU A 60 3.73 6.95 7.04
N GLU A 61 3.79 8.16 7.60
CA GLU A 61 2.61 8.93 8.00
C GLU A 61 1.77 9.44 6.82
N LEU A 62 2.35 9.49 5.62
CA LEU A 62 1.63 9.82 4.38
C LEU A 62 0.96 8.57 3.78
N LEU A 63 1.45 7.38 4.11
CA LEU A 63 0.99 6.10 3.55
C LEU A 63 -0.15 5.50 4.37
N VAL A 64 -1.16 6.33 4.61
CA VAL A 64 -2.34 6.02 5.45
C VAL A 64 -3.59 5.70 4.64
N SER A 65 -3.48 5.60 3.32
CA SER A 65 -4.60 5.27 2.41
C SER A 65 -4.11 4.64 1.13
N PHE A 66 -4.93 3.79 0.54
CA PHE A 66 -4.62 3.10 -0.71
C PHE A 66 -4.26 4.08 -1.84
N GLU A 67 -5.04 5.15 -2.02
CA GLU A 67 -4.78 6.15 -3.07
C GLU A 67 -3.45 6.89 -2.85
N LEU A 68 -3.11 7.24 -1.60
CA LEU A 68 -1.85 7.92 -1.27
C LEU A 68 -0.65 7.01 -1.57
N ILE A 69 -0.76 5.73 -1.23
CA ILE A 69 0.27 4.73 -1.55
C ILE A 69 0.40 4.55 -3.07
N LEU A 70 -0.72 4.47 -3.78
CA LEU A 70 -0.70 4.35 -5.24
C LEU A 70 -0.01 5.54 -5.90
N ASP A 71 -0.33 6.76 -5.47
CA ASP A 71 0.30 7.98 -5.97
C ASP A 71 1.80 8.01 -5.65
N TYR A 72 2.16 7.64 -4.41
CA TYR A 72 3.55 7.53 -3.97
C TYR A 72 4.35 6.55 -4.85
N LEU A 73 3.83 5.34 -5.04
CA LEU A 73 4.45 4.32 -5.89
C LEU A 73 4.57 4.80 -7.33
N ARG A 74 3.54 5.48 -7.85
CA ARG A 74 3.56 6.03 -9.21
C ARG A 74 4.68 7.06 -9.38
N SER A 75 4.88 7.93 -8.39
CA SER A 75 5.98 8.90 -8.38
C SER A 75 7.36 8.23 -8.36
N LYS A 76 7.52 7.13 -7.60
CA LYS A 76 8.78 6.38 -7.49
C LYS A 76 9.08 5.51 -8.71
N THR A 77 8.07 4.87 -9.29
CA THR A 77 8.23 3.95 -10.43
C THR A 77 8.23 4.67 -11.78
N SER A 78 7.61 5.86 -11.89
CA SER A 78 7.59 6.63 -13.14
C SER A 78 8.85 7.47 -13.37
N ALA A 79 9.79 7.50 -12.41
CA ALA A 79 11.06 8.19 -12.51
C ALA A 79 12.21 7.32 -13.09
N ALA A 80 11.88 6.18 -13.72
CA ALA A 80 12.85 5.29 -14.38
C ALA A 80 13.02 5.60 -15.87
#